data_AF-A0A257ZGJ2-F1
#
_entry.id   AF-A0A257ZGJ2-F1
#
_cell.length_a   1.000
_cell.length_b   1.000
_cell.length_c   1.000
_cell.angle_alpha   90.00
_cell.angle_beta   90.00
_cell.angle_gamma   90.00
#
_symmetry.space_group_name_H-M   'P 1'
#
loop_
_entity.id
_entity.type
_entity.pdbx_description
1 polymer ?
#
loop_
_entity_poly.entity_id
_entity_poly.type
_entity_poly.pdbx_seq_one_letter_code
_entity_poly.pdbx_strand_id
1 'polypeptide(L)'
;MRVIRLCLILMLLPALAAAQDRTQTLADIRTELASLAAEFNALKSELVATGAATSGAAGGDALTRMDTIEAELARLTSRTEEVELKLNRVVADGTNRIGDIEFRLCEVTEGCDIGNLSATSVLGGDSGGSAAALPDPIAGGGSLGDTGGVELAVAEREDFDRAKAVLATGDYRGAADQFATYTKAYPGGPLIPEAHYLRGDALTALGDTSNAARAY
;
A
#
# COMPACT_ATOMS: atom_id res chain seq x y z
N MET A 1 55.77 -7.27 11.28
CA MET A 1 54.74 -6.81 12.24
C MET A 1 53.76 -5.75 11.68
N ARG A 2 54.15 -4.92 10.70
CA ARG A 2 53.23 -3.94 10.06
C ARG A 2 52.18 -4.56 9.12
N VAL A 3 52.54 -5.66 8.44
CA VAL A 3 51.66 -6.34 7.48
C VAL A 3 50.53 -7.12 8.17
N ILE A 4 50.79 -7.68 9.36
CA ILE A 4 49.79 -8.41 10.16
C ILE A 4 48.73 -7.45 10.75
N ARG A 5 49.12 -6.21 11.07
CA ARG A 5 48.18 -5.17 11.54
C ARG A 5 47.27 -4.64 10.42
N LEU A 6 47.71 -4.71 9.15
CA LEU A 6 46.92 -4.28 8.00
C LEU A 6 45.83 -5.31 7.63
N CYS A 7 46.12 -6.61 7.76
CA CYS A 7 45.12 -7.66 7.52
C CYS A 7 44.02 -7.73 8.59
N LEU A 8 44.32 -7.38 9.85
CA LEU A 8 43.33 -7.38 10.92
C LEU A 8 42.29 -6.25 10.80
N ILE A 9 42.67 -5.13 10.15
CA ILE A 9 41.78 -3.99 9.91
C ILE A 9 40.86 -4.26 8.70
N LEU A 10 41.31 -5.04 7.72
CA LEU A 10 40.52 -5.38 6.53
C LEU A 10 39.41 -6.42 6.79
N MET A 11 39.54 -7.24 7.84
CA MET A 11 38.51 -8.22 8.24
C MET A 11 37.36 -7.64 9.09
N LEU A 12 37.47 -6.40 9.57
CA LEU A 12 36.41 -5.74 10.35
C LEU A 12 35.45 -4.88 9.52
N LEU A 13 35.72 -4.71 8.21
CA LEU A 13 34.89 -3.89 7.31
C LEU A 13 33.50 -4.45 6.97
N PRO A 14 33.22 -5.78 6.89
CA PRO A 14 31.89 -6.23 6.49
C PRO A 14 30.85 -6.07 7.60
N ALA A 15 31.27 -5.84 8.85
CA ALA A 15 30.34 -5.67 9.98
C ALA A 15 29.68 -4.28 10.03
N LEU A 16 30.28 -3.25 9.41
CA LEU A 16 29.66 -1.92 9.33
C LEU A 16 28.67 -1.78 8.16
N ALA A 17 28.71 -2.67 7.17
CA ALA A 17 27.80 -2.62 6.02
C ALA A 17 26.37 -3.11 6.37
N ALA A 18 26.23 -4.02 7.34
CA ALA A 18 24.93 -4.55 7.77
C ALA A 18 24.08 -3.56 8.60
N ALA A 19 24.55 -2.34 8.83
CA ALA A 19 23.82 -1.29 9.55
C ALA A 19 23.05 -0.33 8.62
N GLN A 20 23.32 -0.34 7.31
CA GLN A 20 22.68 0.56 6.33
C GLN A 20 21.41 -0.02 5.68
N ASP A 21 21.09 -1.29 5.92
CA ASP A 21 19.91 -1.98 5.33
C ASP A 21 18.59 -1.76 6.11
N ARG A 22 18.59 -0.95 7.17
CA ARG A 22 17.39 -0.73 8.03
C ARG A 22 16.38 0.28 7.49
N THR A 23 16.54 0.71 6.25
CA THR A 23 15.62 1.65 5.58
C THR A 23 14.59 0.97 4.69
N GLN A 24 14.54 -0.37 4.68
CA GLN A 24 13.45 -1.10 4.03
C GLN A 24 12.13 -0.84 4.77
N THR A 25 11.12 -0.40 4.02
CA THR A 25 9.76 -0.26 4.56
C THR A 25 9.09 -1.63 4.65
N LEU A 26 8.02 -1.73 5.45
CA LEU A 26 7.21 -2.96 5.50
C LEU A 26 6.59 -3.29 4.13
N ALA A 27 6.31 -2.27 3.32
CA ALA A 27 5.82 -2.42 1.95
C ALA A 27 6.89 -3.07 1.05
N ASP A 28 8.14 -2.63 1.14
CA ASP A 28 9.26 -3.22 0.39
C ASP A 28 9.49 -4.68 0.78
N ILE A 29 9.42 -5.00 2.08
CA ILE A 29 9.57 -6.38 2.55
C ILE A 29 8.44 -7.27 1.99
N ARG A 30 7.22 -6.74 1.88
CA ARG A 30 6.09 -7.50 1.31
C ARG A 30 6.26 -7.76 -0.18
N THR A 31 6.74 -6.79 -0.95
CA THR A 31 6.98 -6.95 -2.39
C THR A 31 8.12 -7.94 -2.64
N GLU A 32 9.19 -7.88 -1.84
CA GLU A 32 10.29 -8.85 -1.90
C GLU A 32 9.84 -10.26 -1.52
N LEU A 33 9.05 -10.42 -0.44
CA LEU A 33 8.51 -11.73 -0.06
C LEU A 33 7.58 -12.31 -1.14
N ALA A 34 6.79 -11.47 -1.83
CA ALA A 34 5.94 -11.90 -2.93
C ALA A 34 6.77 -12.36 -4.14
N SER A 35 7.84 -11.63 -4.49
CA SER A 35 8.79 -12.04 -5.54
C SER A 35 9.43 -13.37 -5.20
N LEU A 36 9.94 -13.50 -3.97
CA LEU A 36 10.60 -14.71 -3.51
C LEU A 36 9.67 -15.93 -3.51
N ALA A 37 8.40 -15.75 -3.14
CA ALA A 37 7.39 -16.81 -3.22
C ALA A 37 7.10 -17.22 -4.67
N ALA A 38 7.08 -16.28 -5.62
CA ALA A 38 6.88 -16.58 -7.04
C ALA A 38 8.08 -17.37 -7.62
N GLU A 39 9.30 -16.93 -7.33
CA GLU A 39 10.54 -17.62 -7.72
C GLU A 39 10.61 -19.03 -7.13
N PHE A 40 10.27 -19.19 -5.85
CA PHE A 40 10.25 -20.48 -5.18
C PHE A 40 9.27 -21.46 -5.83
N ASN A 41 8.05 -21.00 -6.15
CA ASN A 41 7.04 -21.83 -6.82
C ASN A 41 7.47 -22.22 -8.24
N ALA A 42 8.14 -21.32 -8.96
CA ALA A 42 8.71 -21.63 -10.26
C ALA A 42 9.75 -22.76 -10.15
N LEU A 43 10.71 -22.64 -9.22
CA LEU A 43 11.72 -23.68 -8.97
C LEU A 43 11.10 -25.02 -8.55
N LYS A 44 10.06 -24.99 -7.69
CA LYS A 44 9.30 -26.19 -7.29
C LYS A 44 8.65 -26.86 -8.50
N SER A 45 8.04 -26.09 -9.39
CA SER A 45 7.43 -26.61 -10.61
C SER A 45 8.46 -27.24 -11.55
N GLU A 46 9.64 -26.63 -11.69
CA GLU A 46 10.73 -27.14 -12.52
C GLU A 46 11.32 -28.44 -11.94
N LEU A 47 11.52 -28.51 -10.62
CA LEU A 47 12.01 -29.71 -9.95
C LEU A 47 11.04 -30.90 -10.07
N VAL A 48 9.73 -30.61 -9.97
CA VAL A 48 8.67 -31.61 -10.15
C VAL A 48 8.60 -32.05 -11.62
N ALA A 49 8.66 -31.12 -12.57
CA ALA A 49 8.57 -31.40 -14.00
C ALA A 49 9.79 -32.17 -14.54
N THR A 50 10.99 -31.88 -14.03
CA THR A 50 12.25 -32.58 -14.41
C THR A 50 12.36 -33.97 -13.80
N GLY A 51 11.44 -34.37 -12.90
CA GLY A 51 11.45 -35.68 -12.27
C GLY A 51 12.63 -35.89 -11.32
N ALA A 52 13.40 -34.85 -10.96
CA ALA A 52 14.45 -34.94 -9.95
C ALA A 52 13.92 -35.35 -8.57
N ALA A 53 12.62 -35.12 -8.34
CA ALA A 53 11.85 -35.66 -7.22
C ALA A 53 11.70 -37.20 -7.22
N THR A 54 11.77 -37.85 -8.40
CA THR A 54 11.55 -39.29 -8.58
C THR A 54 12.83 -40.13 -8.54
N SER A 55 14.02 -39.52 -8.51
CA SER A 55 15.32 -40.20 -8.38
C SER A 55 15.67 -40.48 -6.90
N GLY A 56 14.90 -41.38 -6.27
CA GLY A 56 15.24 -41.99 -4.98
C GLY A 56 15.09 -41.09 -3.74
N ALA A 57 15.50 -41.61 -2.58
CA ALA A 57 15.29 -40.99 -1.26
C ALA A 57 15.85 -39.55 -1.11
N ALA A 58 16.84 -39.17 -1.92
CA ALA A 58 17.40 -37.82 -1.94
C ALA A 58 16.47 -36.77 -2.58
N GLY A 59 15.68 -37.14 -3.59
CA GLY A 59 14.68 -36.25 -4.22
C GLY A 59 13.49 -35.97 -3.30
N GLY A 60 13.08 -36.96 -2.49
CA GLY A 60 12.05 -36.80 -1.47
C GLY A 60 12.48 -35.91 -0.29
N ASP A 61 13.75 -35.98 0.13
CA ASP A 61 14.31 -35.08 1.16
C ASP A 61 14.38 -33.63 0.65
N ALA A 62 14.76 -33.42 -0.61
CA ALA A 62 14.76 -32.09 -1.23
C ALA A 62 13.35 -31.46 -1.28
N LEU A 63 12.34 -32.23 -1.71
CA LEU A 63 10.94 -31.79 -1.69
C LEU A 63 10.45 -31.47 -0.28
N THR A 64 10.79 -32.28 0.72
CA THR A 64 10.40 -32.04 2.12
C THR A 64 11.02 -30.75 2.66
N ARG A 65 12.28 -30.48 2.32
CA ARG A 65 12.94 -29.21 2.67
C ARG A 65 12.29 -28.01 1.96
N MET A 66 11.87 -28.18 0.71
CA MET A 66 11.14 -27.16 -0.03
C MET A 66 9.79 -26.86 0.63
N ASP A 67 8.99 -27.88 0.94
CA ASP A 67 7.71 -27.69 1.65
C ASP A 67 7.91 -27.00 3.01
N THR A 68 9.02 -27.30 3.70
CA THR A 68 9.39 -26.61 4.95
C THR A 68 9.71 -25.13 4.72
N ILE A 69 10.44 -24.81 3.64
CA ILE A 69 10.76 -23.41 3.28
C ILE A 69 9.49 -22.65 2.90
N GLU A 70 8.58 -23.26 2.13
CA GLU A 70 7.28 -22.67 1.78
C GLU A 70 6.47 -22.34 3.04
N ALA A 71 6.45 -23.24 4.02
CA ALA A 71 5.77 -23.02 5.29
C ALA A 71 6.37 -21.86 6.09
N GLU A 72 7.70 -21.71 6.11
CA GLU A 72 8.35 -20.58 6.77
C GLU A 72 8.16 -19.26 6.00
N LEU A 73 8.12 -19.28 4.67
CA LEU A 73 7.77 -18.10 3.86
C LEU A 73 6.35 -17.63 4.16
N ALA A 74 5.37 -18.54 4.16
CA ALA A 74 3.99 -18.22 4.53
C ALA A 74 3.89 -17.66 5.95
N ARG A 75 4.65 -18.22 6.89
CA ARG A 75 4.71 -17.74 8.27
C ARG A 75 5.34 -16.35 8.38
N LEU A 76 6.38 -16.06 7.62
CA LEU A 76 7.01 -14.74 7.57
C LEU A 76 6.04 -13.71 6.99
N THR A 77 5.34 -14.01 5.89
CA THR A 77 4.30 -13.15 5.32
C THR A 77 3.23 -12.83 6.36
N SER A 78 2.72 -13.84 7.08
CA SER A 78 1.72 -13.64 8.13
C SER A 78 2.23 -12.75 9.27
N ARG A 79 3.49 -12.90 9.68
CA ARG A 79 4.11 -12.03 10.70
C ARG A 79 4.26 -10.59 10.21
N THR A 80 4.63 -10.38 8.96
CA THR A 80 4.75 -9.04 8.37
C THR A 80 3.40 -8.33 8.38
N GLU A 81 2.33 -9.01 7.96
CA GLU A 81 0.97 -8.45 8.01
C GLU A 81 0.50 -8.17 9.45
N GLU A 82 0.82 -9.04 10.41
CA GLU A 82 0.53 -8.81 11.83
C GLU A 82 1.24 -7.57 12.38
N VAL A 83 2.51 -7.38 12.00
CA VAL A 83 3.32 -6.23 12.42
C VAL A 83 2.78 -4.94 11.81
N GLU A 84 2.43 -4.95 10.52
CA GLU A 84 1.83 -3.79 9.84
C GLU A 84 0.53 -3.35 10.53
N LEU A 85 -0.36 -4.30 10.81
CA LEU A 85 -1.62 -4.04 11.50
C LEU A 85 -1.40 -3.48 12.92
N LYS A 86 -0.44 -4.04 13.66
CA LYS A 86 -0.07 -3.56 15.00
C LYS A 86 0.52 -2.15 14.94
N LEU A 87 1.40 -1.88 13.97
CA LEU A 87 2.00 -0.57 13.78
C LEU A 87 0.92 0.48 13.52
N ASN A 88 0.01 0.22 12.58
CA ASN A 88 -1.09 1.13 12.24
C ASN A 88 -1.98 1.44 13.45
N ARG A 89 -2.28 0.44 14.28
CA ARG A 89 -3.03 0.64 15.54
C ARG A 89 -2.26 1.49 16.54
N VAL A 90 -0.96 1.26 16.70
CA VAL A 90 -0.11 2.01 17.64
C VAL A 90 0.04 3.46 17.19
N VAL A 91 0.20 3.71 15.90
CA VAL A 91 0.26 5.06 15.33
C VAL A 91 -1.06 5.80 15.58
N ALA A 92 -2.20 5.17 15.26
CA ALA A 92 -3.51 5.78 15.47
C ALA A 92 -3.80 6.06 16.97
N ASP A 93 -3.61 5.07 17.84
CA ASP A 93 -3.81 5.23 19.30
C ASP A 93 -2.86 6.29 19.85
N GLY A 94 -1.59 6.24 19.46
CA GLY A 94 -0.57 7.18 19.93
C GLY A 94 -0.87 8.62 19.49
N THR A 95 -1.26 8.84 18.23
CA THR A 95 -1.62 10.18 17.74
C THR A 95 -2.87 10.72 18.45
N ASN A 96 -3.90 9.90 18.67
CA ASN A 96 -5.08 10.31 19.41
C ASN A 96 -4.75 10.68 20.87
N ARG A 97 -3.89 9.89 21.52
CA ARG A 97 -3.46 10.15 22.90
C ARG A 97 -2.60 11.40 23.01
N ILE A 98 -1.76 11.68 22.02
CA ILE A 98 -1.00 12.94 21.97
C ILE A 98 -1.96 14.11 21.82
N GLY A 99 -2.97 14.02 20.95
CA GLY A 99 -3.98 15.08 20.81
C GLY A 99 -4.75 15.37 22.10
N ASP A 100 -5.15 14.33 22.85
CA ASP A 100 -5.78 14.51 24.18
C ASP A 100 -4.81 15.19 25.18
N ILE A 101 -3.52 14.81 25.17
CA ILE A 101 -2.51 15.44 26.03
C ILE A 101 -2.28 16.90 25.63
N GLU A 102 -2.18 17.21 24.34
CA GLU A 102 -2.02 18.58 23.82
C GLU A 102 -3.21 19.45 24.22
N PHE A 103 -4.43 18.92 24.10
CA PHE A 103 -5.64 19.60 24.51
C PHE A 103 -5.64 19.89 26.02
N ARG A 104 -5.40 18.88 26.87
CA ARG A 104 -5.37 19.06 28.33
C ARG A 104 -4.24 19.98 28.77
N LEU A 105 -3.10 19.92 28.09
CA LEU A 105 -1.99 20.82 28.36
C LEU A 105 -2.38 22.27 28.05
N CYS A 106 -3.10 22.49 26.94
CA CYS A 106 -3.63 23.81 26.60
C CYS A 106 -4.64 24.32 27.64
N GLU A 107 -5.54 23.46 28.13
CA GLU A 107 -6.51 23.84 29.19
C GLU A 107 -5.84 24.33 30.48
N VAL A 108 -4.68 23.76 30.84
CA VAL A 108 -3.95 24.11 32.07
C VAL A 108 -2.94 25.24 31.85
N THR A 109 -2.64 25.60 30.61
CA THR A 109 -1.65 26.63 30.27
C THR A 109 -2.30 28.00 30.14
N GLU A 110 -1.90 28.95 30.99
CA GLU A 110 -2.39 30.33 30.93
C GLU A 110 -2.09 30.97 29.56
N GLY A 111 -3.13 31.49 28.90
CA GLY A 111 -3.01 32.15 27.60
C GLY A 111 -3.00 31.21 26.38
N CYS A 112 -3.20 29.90 26.57
CA CYS A 112 -3.39 28.98 25.45
C CYS A 112 -4.80 29.13 24.85
N ASP A 113 -4.89 29.22 23.52
CA ASP A 113 -6.15 29.28 22.78
C ASP A 113 -6.43 27.92 22.11
N ILE A 114 -7.38 27.19 22.68
CA ILE A 114 -7.84 25.88 22.19
C ILE A 114 -8.36 25.99 20.75
N GLY A 115 -8.98 27.12 20.38
CA GLY A 115 -9.50 27.37 19.04
C GLY A 115 -8.41 27.57 17.98
N ASN A 116 -7.16 27.82 18.40
CA ASN A 116 -5.99 27.97 17.54
C ASN A 116 -4.96 26.83 17.72
N LEU A 117 -5.32 25.76 18.43
CA LEU A 117 -4.45 24.59 18.57
C LEU A 117 -4.34 23.86 17.22
N SER A 118 -3.12 23.69 16.72
CA SER A 118 -2.86 23.00 15.46
C SER A 118 -3.23 21.51 15.57
N ALA A 119 -3.60 20.91 14.44
CA ALA A 119 -3.80 19.46 14.37
C ALA A 119 -2.55 18.70 14.84
N THR A 120 -2.74 17.70 15.69
CA THR A 120 -1.67 16.83 16.19
C THR A 120 -0.99 16.12 15.03
N SER A 121 0.33 16.23 14.96
CA SER A 121 1.10 15.54 13.94
C SER A 121 1.05 14.02 14.13
N VAL A 122 0.94 13.27 13.02
CA VAL A 122 0.90 11.81 13.05
C VAL A 122 2.25 11.26 13.52
N LEU A 123 2.20 10.29 14.43
CA LEU A 123 3.40 9.59 14.90
C LEU A 123 4.03 8.79 13.76
N GLY A 124 5.33 9.00 13.52
CA GLY A 124 6.03 8.44 12.37
C GLY A 124 6.23 9.43 11.22
N GLY A 125 5.69 10.65 11.35
CA GLY A 125 5.82 11.71 10.35
C GLY A 125 4.94 11.49 9.13
N ASP A 126 4.74 12.54 8.33
CA ASP A 126 4.24 12.43 6.96
C ASP A 126 5.31 11.74 6.09
N SER A 127 5.50 10.44 6.31
CA SER A 127 6.21 9.58 5.37
C SER A 127 5.14 8.87 4.53
N GLY A 128 4.35 9.63 3.78
CA GLY A 128 3.57 9.15 2.63
C GLY A 128 2.66 7.94 2.86
N GLY A 129 2.20 7.72 4.08
CA GLY A 129 1.33 6.61 4.45
C GLY A 129 0.15 7.14 5.24
N SER A 130 -0.89 7.60 4.53
CA SER A 130 -2.17 7.92 5.14
C SER A 130 -2.65 6.74 5.97
N ALA A 131 -2.56 6.86 7.29
CA ALA A 131 -3.27 6.01 8.22
C ALA A 131 -4.77 6.16 7.88
N ALA A 132 -5.37 5.07 7.42
CA ALA A 132 -6.80 5.00 7.16
C ALA A 132 -7.56 5.42 8.44
N ALA A 133 -8.13 6.62 8.40
CA ALA A 133 -9.06 7.09 9.40
C ALA A 133 -10.28 6.17 9.40
N LEU A 134 -10.66 5.68 10.59
CA LEU A 134 -11.98 5.09 10.81
C LEU A 134 -13.06 6.13 10.48
N PRO A 135 -14.16 5.76 9.81
CA PRO A 135 -15.19 6.72 9.44
C PRO A 135 -15.99 7.16 10.67
N ASP A 136 -15.88 8.44 11.03
CA ASP A 136 -16.88 9.11 11.88
C ASP A 136 -18.12 9.50 11.05
N PRO A 137 -19.33 9.50 11.64
CA PRO A 137 -20.56 9.70 10.89
C PRO A 137 -20.84 11.21 10.66
N ILE A 138 -21.06 11.54 9.38
CA ILE A 138 -21.84 12.66 8.82
C ILE A 138 -21.70 14.06 9.44
N ALA A 139 -20.97 14.94 8.73
CA ALA A 139 -21.41 16.31 8.45
C ALA A 139 -20.76 16.80 7.14
N GLY A 140 -21.56 17.27 6.20
CA GLY A 140 -21.13 17.64 4.85
C GLY A 140 -20.28 18.91 4.78
N GLY A 141 -19.43 18.96 3.76
CA GLY A 141 -18.63 20.13 3.39
C GLY A 141 -17.41 19.71 2.59
N GLY A 142 -17.45 19.88 1.26
CA GLY A 142 -16.55 19.26 0.31
C GLY A 142 -15.06 19.61 0.41
N SER A 143 -14.23 18.62 0.09
CA SER A 143 -13.10 18.71 -0.85
C SER A 143 -12.68 17.28 -1.18
N LEU A 144 -13.12 16.78 -2.34
CA LEU A 144 -12.83 15.44 -2.85
C LEU A 144 -11.49 15.48 -3.59
N GLY A 145 -10.48 14.79 -3.07
CA GLY A 145 -9.20 14.66 -3.73
C GLY A 145 -8.12 14.05 -2.85
N ASP A 146 -8.34 12.85 -2.34
CA ASP A 146 -7.23 11.97 -1.95
C ASP A 146 -7.69 10.52 -2.07
N THR A 147 -7.47 9.92 -3.24
CA THR A 147 -7.56 8.47 -3.41
C THR A 147 -6.30 7.86 -2.80
N GLY A 148 -6.29 7.74 -1.46
CA GLY A 148 -5.15 7.24 -0.71
C GLY A 148 -4.76 5.81 -1.08
N GLY A 149 -3.51 5.65 -1.54
CA GLY A 149 -2.65 4.54 -1.12
C GLY A 149 -2.66 3.23 -1.90
N VAL A 150 -3.28 3.14 -3.08
CA VAL A 150 -3.02 2.04 -4.03
C VAL A 150 -2.19 2.61 -5.17
N GLU A 151 -0.98 2.08 -5.38
CA GLU A 151 -0.11 2.46 -6.49
C GLU A 151 -0.85 2.18 -7.82
N LEU A 152 -1.58 3.18 -8.31
CA LEU A 152 -2.20 3.13 -9.63
C LEU A 152 -1.10 2.96 -10.65
N ALA A 153 -1.27 2.02 -11.59
CA ALA A 153 -0.43 2.01 -12.77
C ALA A 153 -0.50 3.39 -13.44
N VAL A 154 0.64 3.94 -13.87
CA VAL A 154 0.69 5.31 -14.45
C VAL A 154 -0.36 5.51 -15.54
N ALA A 155 -0.57 4.48 -16.38
CA ALA A 155 -1.61 4.48 -17.42
C ALA A 155 -3.05 4.54 -16.87
N GLU A 156 -3.33 3.88 -15.76
CA GLU A 156 -4.64 3.92 -15.11
C GLU A 156 -4.96 5.33 -14.60
N ARG A 157 -3.99 5.97 -13.95
CA ARG A 157 -4.14 7.34 -13.45
C ARG A 157 -4.33 8.34 -14.59
N GLU A 158 -3.49 8.26 -15.61
CA GLU A 158 -3.59 9.12 -16.80
C GLU A 158 -4.93 8.95 -17.54
N ASP A 159 -5.43 7.72 -17.65
CA ASP A 159 -6.72 7.44 -18.29
C ASP A 159 -7.90 8.01 -17.50
N PHE A 160 -7.85 7.90 -16.18
CA PHE A 160 -8.86 8.45 -15.29
C PHE A 160 -8.86 9.98 -15.30
N ASP A 161 -7.68 10.60 -15.19
CA ASP A 161 -7.52 12.05 -15.19
C ASP A 161 -7.94 12.68 -16.52
N ARG A 162 -7.66 12.00 -17.65
CA ARG A 162 -8.15 12.42 -18.97
C ARG A 162 -9.68 12.39 -19.04
N ALA A 163 -10.32 11.34 -18.54
CA ALA A 163 -11.78 11.25 -18.51
C ALA A 163 -12.40 12.36 -17.65
N LYS A 164 -11.79 12.67 -16.50
CA LYS A 164 -12.18 13.81 -15.64
C LYS A 164 -12.01 15.15 -16.32
N ALA A 165 -10.91 15.35 -17.07
CA ALA A 165 -10.70 16.59 -17.80
C ALA A 165 -11.78 16.82 -18.86
N VAL A 166 -12.20 15.77 -19.57
CA VAL A 166 -13.29 15.83 -20.55
C VAL A 166 -14.64 16.08 -19.88
N LEU A 167 -14.87 15.52 -18.69
CA LEU A 167 -16.06 15.84 -17.90
C LEU A 167 -16.09 17.32 -17.50
N ALA A 168 -14.95 17.88 -17.09
CA ALA A 168 -14.83 19.26 -16.66
C ALA A 168 -15.02 20.28 -17.80
N THR A 169 -14.80 19.90 -19.06
CA THR A 169 -15.08 20.74 -20.24
C THR A 169 -16.54 20.71 -20.68
N GLY A 170 -17.37 19.86 -20.05
CA GLY A 170 -18.80 19.72 -20.36
C GLY A 170 -19.10 18.78 -21.53
N ASP A 171 -18.10 18.05 -22.06
CA ASP A 171 -18.35 16.96 -23.00
C ASP A 171 -18.78 15.70 -22.24
N TYR A 172 -20.02 15.72 -21.77
CA TYR A 172 -20.59 14.63 -20.98
C TYR A 172 -20.65 13.30 -21.73
N ARG A 173 -20.78 13.34 -23.07
CA ARG A 173 -20.82 12.11 -23.88
C ARG A 173 -19.42 11.51 -24.00
N GLY A 174 -18.42 12.33 -24.33
CA GLY A 174 -17.03 11.91 -24.35
C GLY A 174 -16.56 11.39 -22.98
N ALA A 175 -16.94 12.05 -21.89
CA ALA A 175 -16.61 11.62 -20.54
C ALA A 175 -17.24 10.25 -20.21
N ALA A 176 -18.53 10.06 -20.48
CA ALA A 176 -19.22 8.79 -20.23
C ALA A 176 -18.59 7.61 -20.99
N ASP A 177 -18.17 7.83 -22.25
CA ASP A 177 -17.50 6.82 -23.07
C ASP A 177 -16.08 6.51 -22.55
N GLN A 178 -15.36 7.53 -22.08
CA GLN A 178 -14.01 7.35 -21.51
C GLN A 178 -14.05 6.61 -20.17
N PHE A 179 -14.97 6.95 -19.27
CA PHE A 179 -15.15 6.18 -18.03
C PHE A 179 -15.64 4.75 -18.29
N ALA A 180 -16.49 4.54 -19.32
CA ALA A 180 -16.88 3.20 -19.73
C ALA A 180 -15.72 2.37 -20.30
N THR A 181 -14.75 3.03 -20.94
CA THR A 181 -13.53 2.39 -21.45
C THR A 181 -12.56 2.08 -20.32
N TYR A 182 -12.36 3.04 -19.42
CA TYR A 182 -11.54 2.91 -18.22
C TYR A 182 -11.99 1.71 -17.37
N THR A 183 -13.29 1.59 -17.08
CA THR A 183 -13.83 0.49 -16.27
C THR A 183 -13.66 -0.89 -16.90
N LYS A 184 -13.51 -0.97 -18.23
CA LYS A 184 -13.21 -2.22 -18.95
C LYS A 184 -11.72 -2.52 -19.01
N ALA A 185 -10.89 -1.48 -19.11
CA ALA A 185 -9.43 -1.61 -19.22
C ALA A 185 -8.79 -2.00 -17.89
N TYR A 186 -9.37 -1.55 -16.76
CA TYR A 186 -8.82 -1.75 -15.42
C TYR A 186 -9.80 -2.47 -14.48
N PRO A 187 -10.23 -3.70 -14.81
CA PRO A 187 -11.21 -4.41 -13.99
C PRO A 187 -10.64 -4.66 -12.58
N GLY A 188 -11.30 -4.13 -11.55
CA GLY A 188 -10.86 -4.24 -10.16
C GLY A 188 -9.87 -3.17 -9.69
N GLY A 189 -9.62 -2.13 -10.50
CA GLY A 189 -8.86 -0.96 -10.07
C GLY A 189 -9.52 -0.19 -8.92
N PRO A 190 -8.74 0.48 -8.04
CA PRO A 190 -9.25 1.18 -6.87
C PRO A 190 -10.16 2.38 -7.21
N LEU A 191 -10.00 2.98 -8.40
CA LEU A 191 -10.80 4.09 -8.89
C LEU A 191 -12.06 3.66 -9.65
N ILE A 192 -12.33 2.35 -9.77
CA ILE A 192 -13.51 1.83 -10.47
C ILE A 192 -14.83 2.36 -9.91
N PRO A 193 -15.07 2.36 -8.58
CA PRO A 193 -16.30 2.94 -8.02
C PRO A 193 -16.48 4.42 -8.38
N GLU A 194 -15.39 5.19 -8.35
CA GLU A 194 -15.44 6.62 -8.69
C GLU A 194 -15.65 6.83 -10.19
N ALA A 195 -15.03 6.02 -11.05
CA ALA A 195 -15.26 6.07 -12.50
C ALA A 195 -16.72 5.75 -12.86
N HIS A 196 -17.32 4.79 -12.15
CA HIS A 196 -18.74 4.44 -12.26
C HIS A 196 -19.64 5.61 -11.85
N TYR A 197 -19.35 6.23 -10.70
CA TYR A 197 -20.05 7.40 -10.22
C TYR A 197 -19.97 8.59 -11.20
N LEU A 198 -18.77 8.96 -11.65
CA LEU A 198 -18.55 10.07 -12.58
C LEU A 198 -19.18 9.81 -13.97
N ARG A 199 -19.22 8.54 -14.40
CA ARG A 199 -19.98 8.13 -15.59
C ARG A 199 -21.48 8.33 -15.38
N GLY A 200 -22.01 8.01 -14.20
CA GLY A 200 -23.39 8.27 -13.81
C GLY A 200 -23.75 9.76 -13.87
N ASP A 201 -22.88 10.61 -13.32
CA ASP A 201 -23.05 12.08 -13.37
C ASP A 201 -23.05 12.60 -14.81
N ALA A 202 -22.11 12.13 -15.64
CA ALA A 202 -22.05 12.49 -17.05
C ALA A 202 -23.31 12.06 -17.83
N LEU A 203 -23.80 10.84 -17.60
CA LEU A 203 -25.02 10.33 -18.23
C LEU A 203 -26.28 11.07 -17.73
N THR A 204 -26.30 11.47 -16.46
CA THR A 204 -27.37 12.30 -15.89
C THR A 204 -27.41 13.67 -16.54
N ALA A 205 -26.25 14.30 -16.77
CA ALA A 205 -26.15 15.58 -17.48
C ALA A 205 -26.62 15.49 -18.94
N LEU A 206 -26.54 14.31 -19.56
CA LEU A 206 -27.10 14.03 -20.90
C LEU A 206 -28.60 13.70 -20.90
N GLY A 207 -29.22 13.52 -19.73
CA GLY A 207 -30.59 13.05 -19.58
C GLY A 207 -30.79 11.54 -19.80
N ASP A 208 -29.71 10.75 -19.89
CA ASP A 208 -29.76 9.29 -20.05
C ASP A 208 -29.91 8.59 -18.69
N THR A 209 -31.08 8.77 -18.08
CA THR A 209 -31.41 8.29 -16.74
C THR A 209 -31.28 6.77 -16.59
N SER A 210 -31.58 5.99 -17.63
CA SER A 210 -31.47 4.53 -17.60
C SER A 210 -30.02 4.08 -17.52
N ASN A 211 -29.13 4.66 -18.32
CA ASN A 211 -27.72 4.27 -18.28
C ASN A 211 -27.00 4.88 -17.07
N ALA A 212 -27.41 6.06 -16.60
CA ALA A 212 -26.91 6.65 -15.36
C ALA A 212 -27.20 5.76 -14.15
N ALA A 213 -28.44 5.26 -14.02
CA ALA A 213 -28.82 4.36 -12.93
C ALA A 213 -28.08 3.01 -12.93
N ARG A 214 -27.55 2.57 -14.08
CA ARG A 214 -26.70 1.38 -14.19
C ARG A 214 -25.23 1.68 -13.91
N ALA A 215 -24.84 2.95 -13.98
CA ALA A 215 -23.47 3.38 -13.76
C ALA A 215 -23.20 3.59 -12.27
N TYR A 216 -24.18 4.10 -11.51
CA TYR A 216 -24.17 4.08 -10.04
C TYR A 216 -24.25 2.66 -9.47
#